data_AF-A0A803TMH7-F1
#
_entry.id   AF-A0A803TMH7-F1
#
_cell.length_a   1.000
_cell.length_b   1.000
_cell.length_c   1.000
_cell.angle_alpha   90.00
_cell.angle_beta   90.00
_cell.angle_gamma   90.00
#
_symmetry.space_group_name_H-M   'P 1'
#
loop_
_entity.id
_entity.type
_entity.pdbx_description
1 polymer ?
#
loop_
_entity_poly.entity_id
_entity_poly.type
_entity_poly.pdbx_seq_one_letter_code
_entity_poly.pdbx_strand_id
1 'polypeptide(L)'
;PRGLGAAYMGPNPAGDGEAWVERLRAECEPEHHWKYRREFLLRNGGEESREEEGAELRRLISFSMVWANHVFLGCRYPPEVMEKVMDMAAGITVTNAPTHTLRDDLVSKVKRRAVKK
;
A
#
# COMPACT_ATOMS: atom_id res chain seq x y z
N PRO A 1 -26.67 45.54 -15.85
CA PRO A 1 -26.88 44.06 -15.83
C PRO A 1 -25.53 43.31 -15.77
N ARG A 2 -25.09 42.93 -14.57
CA ARG A 2 -24.01 41.95 -14.38
C ARG A 2 -24.50 40.96 -13.33
N GLY A 3 -24.95 39.79 -13.79
CA GLY A 3 -25.34 38.69 -12.92
C GLY A 3 -24.09 38.08 -12.30
N LEU A 4 -23.89 38.31 -11.00
CA LEU A 4 -23.03 37.45 -10.19
C LEU A 4 -23.78 36.15 -9.92
N GLY A 5 -23.58 35.17 -10.79
CA GLY A 5 -23.88 33.77 -10.50
C GLY A 5 -22.68 33.14 -9.80
N ALA A 6 -22.42 33.53 -8.55
CA ALA A 6 -21.56 32.74 -7.69
C ALA A 6 -22.36 31.48 -7.30
N ALA A 7 -22.20 30.42 -8.08
CA ALA A 7 -22.72 29.11 -7.69
C ALA A 7 -22.06 28.74 -6.36
N TYR A 8 -22.86 28.70 -5.29
CA TYR A 8 -22.50 28.06 -4.04
C TYR A 8 -22.13 26.61 -4.36
N MET A 9 -20.84 26.31 -4.47
CA MET A 9 -20.35 24.95 -4.27
C MET A 9 -20.59 24.65 -2.79
N GLY A 10 -21.72 24.01 -2.49
CA GLY A 10 -21.95 23.41 -1.19
C GLY A 10 -20.82 22.43 -0.85
N PRO A 11 -20.61 22.08 0.42
CA PRO A 11 -19.65 21.04 0.77
C PRO A 11 -20.01 19.77 0.00
N ASN A 12 -19.08 19.30 -0.84
CA ASN A 12 -19.19 18.01 -1.50
C ASN A 12 -19.45 16.96 -0.42
N PRO A 13 -20.57 16.21 -0.43
CA PRO A 13 -20.81 15.20 0.57
C PRO A 13 -19.64 14.24 0.54
N ALA A 14 -19.05 13.97 1.70
CA ALA A 14 -17.94 13.06 1.86
C ALA A 14 -18.21 11.75 1.08
N GLY A 15 -17.47 11.53 -0.02
CA GLY A 15 -17.66 10.36 -0.89
C GLY A 15 -16.72 10.27 -2.09
N ASP A 16 -16.46 11.39 -2.79
CA ASP A 16 -15.68 11.33 -4.04
C ASP A 16 -14.15 11.35 -3.85
N GLY A 17 -13.67 11.79 -2.68
CA GLY A 17 -12.23 11.93 -2.43
C GLY A 17 -11.45 10.60 -2.47
N GLU A 18 -12.13 9.47 -2.27
CA GLU A 18 -11.51 8.15 -2.22
C GLU A 18 -11.88 7.27 -3.42
N ALA A 19 -12.83 7.71 -4.26
CA ALA A 19 -13.31 6.94 -5.42
C ALA A 19 -12.18 6.60 -6.40
N TRP A 20 -11.16 7.44 -6.50
CA TRP A 20 -9.99 7.17 -7.32
C TRP A 20 -9.18 5.97 -6.84
N VAL A 21 -9.11 5.75 -5.53
CA VAL A 21 -8.40 4.61 -4.95
C VAL A 21 -9.15 3.32 -5.26
N GLU A 22 -10.47 3.31 -5.17
CA GLU A 22 -11.27 2.10 -5.46
C GLU A 22 -11.03 1.56 -6.87
N ARG A 23 -10.79 2.43 -7.85
CA ARG A 23 -10.47 2.03 -9.24
C ARG A 23 -9.11 1.34 -9.36
N LEU A 24 -8.23 1.47 -8.37
CA LEU A 24 -6.89 0.88 -8.37
C LEU A 24 -6.86 -0.54 -7.80
N ARG A 25 -7.98 -1.04 -7.26
CA ARG A 25 -8.08 -2.42 -6.76
C ARG A 25 -7.87 -3.42 -7.90
N ALA A 26 -7.06 -4.45 -7.67
CA ALA A 26 -6.88 -5.51 -8.67
C ALA A 26 -8.04 -6.53 -8.58
N GLU A 27 -8.42 -7.11 -9.72
CA GLU A 27 -9.57 -8.03 -9.83
C GLU A 27 -9.48 -9.24 -8.87
N CYS A 28 -8.29 -9.79 -8.68
CA CYS A 28 -8.05 -10.97 -7.83
C CYS A 28 -7.39 -10.63 -6.49
N GLU A 29 -7.52 -9.38 -6.00
CA GLU A 29 -6.92 -8.96 -4.74
C GLU A 29 -7.75 -9.44 -3.53
N PRO A 30 -7.16 -10.24 -2.60
CA PRO A 30 -7.84 -10.61 -1.37
C PRO A 30 -8.30 -9.37 -0.59
N GLU A 31 -9.50 -9.40 -0.04
CA GLU A 31 -10.09 -8.23 0.63
C GLU A 31 -9.23 -7.69 1.76
N HIS A 32 -8.59 -8.58 2.52
CA HIS A 32 -7.68 -8.18 3.59
C HIS A 32 -6.41 -7.51 3.05
N HIS A 33 -5.87 -7.88 1.88
CA HIS A 33 -4.77 -7.14 1.24
C HIS A 33 -5.26 -5.76 0.82
N TRP A 34 -6.41 -5.71 0.14
CA TRP A 34 -6.97 -4.48 -0.40
C TRP A 34 -7.21 -3.44 0.69
N LYS A 35 -7.77 -3.84 1.84
CA LYS A 35 -8.00 -2.96 2.99
C LYS A 35 -6.74 -2.15 3.36
N TYR A 36 -5.60 -2.82 3.50
CA TYR A 36 -4.36 -2.17 3.91
C TYR A 36 -3.67 -1.45 2.74
N ARG A 37 -3.76 -1.98 1.52
CA ARG A 37 -3.20 -1.32 0.33
C ARG A 37 -3.95 -0.03 0.01
N ARG A 38 -5.28 -0.01 0.19
CA ARG A 38 -6.13 1.18 0.10
C ARG A 38 -5.69 2.25 1.09
N GLU A 39 -5.44 1.88 2.35
CA GLU A 39 -4.94 2.79 3.38
C GLU A 39 -3.56 3.36 2.99
N PHE A 40 -2.67 2.52 2.47
CA PHE A 40 -1.38 2.96 1.93
C PHE A 40 -1.54 4.00 0.82
N LEU A 41 -2.45 3.76 -0.13
CA LEU A 41 -2.72 4.66 -1.26
C LEU A 41 -3.32 5.99 -0.79
N LEU A 42 -4.28 5.97 0.13
CA LEU A 42 -4.92 7.18 0.67
C LEU A 42 -3.95 8.05 1.46
N ARG A 43 -3.06 7.43 2.23
CA ARG A 43 -2.04 8.13 3.02
C ARG A 43 -1.02 8.84 2.15
N ASN A 44 -0.62 8.22 1.04
CA ASN A 44 0.48 8.69 0.20
C ASN A 44 0.00 9.39 -1.09
N GLY A 45 -1.30 9.35 -1.39
CA GLY A 45 -1.90 10.00 -2.54
C GLY A 45 -2.16 11.48 -2.28
N GLY A 46 -1.33 12.34 -2.86
CA GLY A 46 -1.56 13.80 -2.91
C GLY A 46 -2.42 14.21 -4.10
N GLU A 47 -2.78 15.50 -4.20
CA GLU A 47 -3.51 16.02 -5.36
C GLU A 47 -2.77 15.80 -6.68
N GLU A 48 -1.44 15.92 -6.68
CA GLU A 48 -0.57 15.63 -7.82
C GLU A 48 -0.60 14.15 -8.24
N SER A 49 -0.79 13.24 -7.29
CA SER A 49 -0.88 11.81 -7.56
C SER A 49 -2.26 11.38 -8.04
N ARG A 50 -3.28 12.24 -7.96
CA ARG A 50 -4.66 11.95 -8.42
C ARG A 50 -4.83 12.12 -9.92
N GLU A 51 -3.86 12.69 -10.62
CA GLU A 51 -3.85 12.68 -12.08
C GLU A 51 -3.76 11.22 -12.55
N GLU A 52 -4.88 10.69 -13.05
CA GLU A 52 -5.16 9.25 -13.21
C GLU A 52 -4.17 8.49 -14.11
N GLU A 53 -3.26 9.18 -14.79
CA GLU A 53 -2.25 8.58 -15.68
C GLU A 53 -0.82 9.13 -15.49
N GLY A 54 -0.58 9.84 -14.38
CA GLY A 54 0.74 10.39 -14.06
C GLY A 54 1.79 9.32 -13.76
N ALA A 55 3.06 9.61 -14.07
CA ALA A 55 4.19 8.75 -13.69
C ALA A 55 4.27 8.56 -12.16
N GLU A 56 3.91 9.60 -11.40
CA GLU A 56 3.85 9.57 -9.94
C GLU A 56 2.77 8.61 -9.44
N LEU A 57 1.56 8.62 -10.03
CA LEU A 57 0.51 7.66 -9.67
C LEU A 57 0.94 6.22 -9.94
N ARG A 58 1.52 5.95 -11.12
CA ARG A 58 2.06 4.61 -11.44
C ARG A 58 3.11 4.17 -10.42
N ARG A 59 3.98 5.09 -9.98
CA ARG A 59 5.00 4.81 -8.96
C ARG A 59 4.37 4.51 -7.61
N LEU A 60 3.38 5.30 -7.20
CA LEU A 60 2.64 5.08 -5.96
C LEU A 60 1.92 3.72 -5.94
N ILE A 61 1.23 3.36 -7.03
CA ILE A 61 0.61 2.04 -7.20
C ILE A 61 1.65 0.94 -7.04
N SER A 62 2.81 1.08 -7.71
CA SER A 62 3.89 0.11 -7.63
C SER A 62 4.42 -0.05 -6.20
N PHE A 63 4.62 1.04 -5.47
CA PHE A 63 5.02 0.98 -4.05
C PHE A 63 3.97 0.30 -3.17
N SER A 64 2.68 0.58 -3.41
CA SER A 64 1.59 -0.06 -2.67
C SER A 64 1.59 -1.58 -2.86
N MET A 65 1.91 -2.05 -4.07
CA MET A 65 2.00 -3.47 -4.39
C MET A 65 3.24 -4.12 -3.77
N VAL A 66 4.39 -3.46 -3.87
CA VAL A 66 5.64 -3.92 -3.25
C VAL A 66 5.46 -4.12 -1.75
N TRP A 67 4.86 -3.13 -1.08
CA TRP A 67 4.58 -3.19 0.35
C TRP A 67 3.62 -4.33 0.70
N ALA A 68 2.46 -4.44 0.01
CA ALA A 68 1.50 -5.50 0.25
C ALA A 68 2.09 -6.90 0.01
N ASN A 69 2.83 -7.09 -1.09
CA ASN A 69 3.50 -8.35 -1.41
C ASN A 69 4.56 -8.70 -0.35
N HIS A 70 5.29 -7.72 0.16
CA HIS A 70 6.25 -7.95 1.23
C HIS A 70 5.56 -8.42 2.52
N VAL A 71 4.52 -7.71 2.96
CA VAL A 71 3.82 -7.97 4.22
C VAL A 71 3.04 -9.28 4.17
N PHE A 72 2.25 -9.49 3.13
CA PHE A 72 1.32 -10.63 3.08
C PHE A 72 1.90 -11.86 2.39
N LEU A 73 2.79 -11.70 1.40
CA LEU A 73 3.36 -12.80 0.62
C LEU A 73 4.83 -13.07 0.93
N GLY A 74 5.48 -12.22 1.73
CA GLY A 74 6.87 -12.42 2.14
C GLY A 74 7.87 -12.12 1.03
N CYS A 75 7.47 -11.44 -0.05
CA CYS A 75 8.36 -11.05 -1.13
C CYS A 75 9.51 -10.18 -0.61
N ARG A 76 10.63 -10.17 -1.35
CA ARG A 76 11.83 -9.39 -1.03
C ARG A 76 12.20 -8.54 -2.23
N TYR A 77 12.61 -7.31 -1.96
CA TYR A 77 13.00 -6.31 -2.94
C TYR A 77 14.32 -5.67 -2.50
N PRO A 78 15.00 -4.91 -3.38
CA PRO A 78 16.23 -4.21 -3.02
C PRO A 78 16.08 -3.36 -1.74
N PRO A 79 17.13 -3.26 -0.90
CA PRO A 79 17.05 -2.56 0.38
C PRO A 79 16.52 -1.12 0.29
N GLU A 80 16.96 -0.37 -0.73
CA GLU A 80 16.52 1.00 -1.01
C GLU A 80 15.00 1.12 -1.23
N VAL A 81 14.42 0.15 -1.95
CA VAL A 81 12.98 0.10 -2.19
C VAL A 81 12.26 -0.26 -0.91
N MET A 82 12.79 -1.24 -0.17
CA MET A 82 12.22 -1.69 1.09
C MET A 82 12.17 -0.59 2.14
N GLU A 83 13.27 0.15 2.31
CA GLU A 83 13.33 1.30 3.22
C GLU A 83 12.26 2.34 2.86
N LYS A 84 12.17 2.70 1.58
CA LYS A 84 11.19 3.68 1.11
C LYS A 84 9.75 3.24 1.36
N VAL A 85 9.38 2.01 1.01
CA VAL A 85 7.99 1.55 1.20
C VAL A 85 7.62 1.38 2.66
N MET A 86 8.56 1.03 3.53
CA MET A 86 8.33 0.94 4.97
C MET A 86 8.13 2.32 5.60
N ASP A 87 8.90 3.32 5.16
CA ASP A 87 8.72 4.71 5.56
C ASP A 87 7.34 5.25 5.13
N MET A 88 6.95 5.01 3.88
CA MET A 88 5.62 5.39 3.35
C MET A 88 4.46 4.71 4.09
N ALA A 89 4.68 3.49 4.59
CA ALA A 89 3.70 2.73 5.36
C ALA A 89 3.71 3.03 6.87
N ALA A 90 4.59 3.91 7.36
CA ALA A 90 4.72 4.17 8.79
C ALA A 90 3.37 4.55 9.41
N GLY A 91 2.94 3.84 10.46
CA GLY A 91 1.63 4.08 11.10
C GLY A 91 0.47 3.25 10.56
N ILE A 92 0.64 2.54 9.44
CA ILE A 92 -0.32 1.51 9.00
C ILE A 92 -0.06 0.25 9.82
N THR A 93 -1.01 -0.13 10.67
CA THR A 93 -0.87 -1.30 11.54
C THR A 93 -1.60 -2.49 10.95
N VAL A 94 -0.85 -3.45 10.40
CA VAL A 94 -1.42 -4.68 9.84
C VAL A 94 -1.66 -5.69 10.96
N THR A 95 -2.93 -6.00 11.21
CA THR A 95 -3.31 -7.09 12.13
C THR A 95 -3.30 -8.43 11.39
N ASN A 96 -2.83 -9.49 12.07
CA ASN A 96 -2.74 -10.86 11.54
C ASN A 96 -1.86 -11.05 10.29
N ALA A 97 -0.76 -10.29 10.16
CA ALA A 97 0.20 -10.53 9.09
C ALA A 97 0.82 -11.95 9.22
N PRO A 98 0.89 -12.73 8.13
CA PRO A 98 1.50 -14.05 8.16
C PRO A 98 2.98 -13.98 8.56
N THR A 99 3.41 -14.91 9.43
CA THR A 99 4.83 -15.02 9.80
C THR A 99 5.58 -15.77 8.70
N HIS A 100 6.32 -15.03 7.88
CA HIS A 100 7.12 -15.62 6.80
C HIS A 100 8.44 -16.16 7.35
N THR A 101 8.53 -17.48 7.53
CA THR A 101 9.80 -18.14 7.87
C THR A 101 10.58 -18.49 6.61
N LEU A 102 11.83 -18.03 6.51
CA LEU A 102 12.72 -18.43 5.42
C LEU A 102 13.15 -19.89 5.56
N ARG A 103 13.38 -20.54 4.42
CA ARG A 103 14.04 -21.85 4.35
C ARG A 103 15.41 -21.82 5.02
N ASP A 104 16.15 -20.71 4.91
CA ASP A 104 17.47 -20.57 5.56
C ASP A 104 17.38 -20.37 7.07
N ASP A 105 16.31 -19.75 7.59
CA ASP A 105 16.01 -19.72 9.03
C ASP A 105 15.71 -21.13 9.56
N LEU A 106 14.98 -21.93 8.77
CA LEU A 106 14.72 -23.32 9.09
C LEU A 106 16.00 -24.16 9.05
N VAL A 107 16.84 -24.01 8.02
CA VAL A 107 18.13 -24.70 7.89
C VAL A 107 19.09 -24.28 9.01
N SER A 108 19.12 -23.01 9.39
CA SER A 108 19.93 -22.51 10.51
C SER A 108 19.46 -23.07 11.85
N LYS A 109 18.14 -23.19 12.06
CA LYS A 109 17.57 -23.85 13.25
C LYS A 109 17.90 -25.35 13.28
N VAL A 110 17.90 -26.04 12.13
CA VAL A 110 18.30 -27.46 12.03
C VAL A 110 19.79 -27.64 12.34
N LYS A 111 20.68 -26.80 11.78
CA LYS A 111 22.12 -26.85 12.08
C LYS A 111 22.41 -26.66 13.57
N ARG A 112 21.74 -25.71 14.24
CA ARG A 112 21.89 -25.48 15.69
C ARG A 112 21.42 -26.67 16.54
N ARG A 113 20.42 -27.43 16.06
CA ARG A 113 19.94 -28.65 16.74
C ARG A 113 20.85 -29.85 16.49
N ALA A 114 21.51 -29.92 15.34
CA ALA A 114 22.46 -30.99 15.00
C ALA A 114 23.79 -30.88 15.77
N VAL A 115 24.26 -29.67 16.06
CA VAL A 115 25.51 -29.42 16.81
C VAL A 115 25.37 -29.69 18.32
N LYS A 116 24.14 -29.80 18.84
CA LYS A 116 23.84 -30.06 20.26
C LYS A 116 23.61 -31.54 20.58
N LYS A 117 23.90 -32.46 19.66
CA LYS A 117 23.86 -33.91 19.89
C LYS A 117 25.26 -34.48 19.97
#